data_AF-A0A375DYB1-F1
#
_entry.id   AF-A0A375DYB1-F1
#
_cell.length_a   1.000
_cell.length_b   1.000
_cell.length_c   1.000
_cell.angle_alpha   90.00
_cell.angle_beta   90.00
_cell.angle_gamma   90.00
#
_symmetry.space_group_name_H-M   'P 1'
#
loop_
_entity.id
_entity.type
_entity.pdbx_description
1 polymer ?
#
loop_
_entity_poly.entity_id
_entity_poly.type
_entity_poly.pdbx_seq_one_letter_code
_entity_poly.pdbx_strand_id
1 'polypeptide(L)'
;MSVGWSGYFQSLMAGFGMKLPAALSAAPGSVPGVQTVLNLPACLIMLAITWVVSYGVRESARVNNLMVAVKIGVVLLFIAVGVWHVQPANWQPFAPFGFSGIFNAAALVFFAFIGFDAVTSAAEEVRNPRRDLPIGIIGSLAVCTVLYVVVAAIMTGIVPFAKFAGVDHPVSLALQFAGQNWVAGFVDLGAILGMTTVILVMTYGQTRVIFAMSRDGLLPERLSSVHPVHATPYFATWTVGVVFAAIAAFVPLNVLAELINIGTLAAFTLISVAVLVLRKTRPELPRAFRCPGVPVVPLLSIGFCLFLMAHLQALTWAAFLVWLVLGLVIYFAYARRNAVLHSAAR
;
A
#
# COMPACT_ATOMS: atom_id res chain seq x y z
N MET A 1 -2.62 4.38 -3.01
CA MET A 1 -1.63 5.48 -2.83
C MET A 1 -1.97 6.73 -3.61
N SER A 2 -2.31 6.66 -4.92
CA SER A 2 -2.73 7.84 -5.71
C SER A 2 -3.94 8.59 -5.11
N VAL A 3 -4.90 7.87 -4.55
CA VAL A 3 -6.06 8.48 -3.84
C VAL A 3 -5.62 9.28 -2.62
N GLY A 4 -4.71 8.73 -1.79
CA GLY A 4 -4.13 9.47 -0.66
C GLY A 4 -3.30 10.67 -1.11
N TRP A 5 -2.51 10.51 -2.19
CA TRP A 5 -1.73 11.60 -2.79
C TRP A 5 -2.62 12.77 -3.19
N SER A 6 -3.81 12.48 -3.74
CA SER A 6 -4.81 13.50 -4.10
C SER A 6 -5.26 14.33 -2.90
N GLY A 7 -5.45 13.71 -1.72
CA GLY A 7 -5.82 14.42 -0.50
C GLY A 7 -4.78 15.44 -0.05
N TYR A 8 -3.51 15.02 0.01
CA TYR A 8 -2.39 15.91 0.38
C TYR A 8 -2.13 17.00 -0.69
N PHE A 9 -2.26 16.66 -1.97
CA PHE A 9 -2.16 17.63 -3.07
C PHE A 9 -3.23 18.73 -2.97
N GLN A 10 -4.46 18.35 -2.65
CA GLN A 10 -5.56 19.31 -2.46
C GLN A 10 -5.36 20.20 -1.23
N SER A 11 -4.85 19.65 -0.12
CA SER A 11 -4.47 20.42 1.06
C SER A 11 -3.41 21.48 0.72
N LEU A 12 -2.36 21.09 0.00
CA LEU A 12 -1.30 22.00 -0.43
C LEU A 12 -1.84 23.12 -1.32
N MET A 13 -2.67 22.79 -2.31
CA MET A 13 -3.29 23.78 -3.21
C MET A 13 -4.22 24.75 -2.47
N ALA A 14 -4.98 24.24 -1.49
CA ALA A 14 -5.85 25.08 -0.67
C ALA A 14 -5.05 26.12 0.13
N GLY A 15 -3.82 25.79 0.54
CA GLY A 15 -2.88 26.74 1.15
C GLY A 15 -2.48 27.91 0.24
N PHE A 16 -2.51 27.71 -1.09
CA PHE A 16 -2.29 28.76 -2.09
C PHE A 16 -3.57 29.47 -2.54
N GLY A 17 -4.72 29.18 -1.90
CA GLY A 17 -6.03 29.73 -2.27
C GLY A 17 -6.69 29.06 -3.48
N MET A 18 -6.09 27.99 -4.03
CA MET A 18 -6.66 27.23 -5.14
C MET A 18 -7.52 26.07 -4.61
N LYS A 19 -8.82 26.08 -4.92
CA LYS A 19 -9.74 25.00 -4.55
C LYS A 19 -10.26 24.31 -5.80
N LEU A 20 -10.13 22.99 -5.85
CA LEU A 20 -10.77 22.18 -6.88
C LEU A 20 -12.30 22.14 -6.64
N PRO A 21 -13.11 22.10 -7.72
CA PRO A 21 -14.54 21.85 -7.57
C PRO A 21 -14.79 20.54 -6.83
N ALA A 22 -15.76 20.53 -5.91
CA ALA A 22 -16.09 19.36 -5.09
C ALA A 22 -16.46 18.11 -5.92
N ALA A 23 -16.98 18.30 -7.14
CA ALA A 23 -17.27 17.20 -8.06
C ALA A 23 -16.00 16.44 -8.50
N LEU A 24 -14.83 17.11 -8.54
CA LEU A 24 -13.56 16.59 -9.06
C LEU A 24 -12.51 16.27 -7.98
N SER A 25 -12.87 16.47 -6.70
CA SER A 25 -11.95 16.35 -5.57
C SER A 25 -11.84 14.91 -5.04
N ALA A 26 -12.90 14.11 -5.13
CA ALA A 26 -12.94 12.79 -4.53
C ALA A 26 -13.80 11.80 -5.33
N ALA A 27 -13.66 10.51 -5.00
CA ALA A 27 -14.49 9.47 -5.59
C ALA A 27 -15.97 9.62 -5.14
N PRO A 28 -16.94 9.11 -5.92
CA PRO A 28 -18.34 9.12 -5.54
C PRO A 28 -18.58 8.49 -4.17
N GLY A 29 -19.29 9.20 -3.29
CA GLY A 29 -19.66 8.71 -1.96
C GLY A 29 -18.54 8.76 -0.92
N SER A 30 -17.36 9.32 -1.24
CA SER A 30 -16.26 9.47 -0.27
C SER A 30 -16.53 10.48 0.84
N VAL A 31 -17.31 11.53 0.55
CA VAL A 31 -17.60 12.62 1.50
C VAL A 31 -19.11 12.64 1.80
N PRO A 32 -19.53 12.41 3.05
CA PRO A 32 -20.94 12.46 3.42
C PRO A 32 -21.56 13.81 3.08
N GLY A 33 -22.66 13.81 2.30
CA GLY A 33 -23.42 15.02 1.98
C GLY A 33 -22.87 15.89 0.84
N VAL A 34 -21.79 15.48 0.17
CA VAL A 34 -21.22 16.21 -0.98
C VAL A 34 -21.32 15.35 -2.25
N GLN A 35 -21.82 15.93 -3.34
CA GLN A 35 -21.82 15.25 -4.64
C GLN A 35 -20.42 15.28 -5.25
N THR A 36 -19.69 14.18 -5.05
CA THR A 36 -18.41 13.90 -5.68
C THR A 36 -18.61 12.97 -6.88
N VAL A 37 -17.92 13.23 -7.99
CA VAL A 37 -18.09 12.47 -9.25
C VAL A 37 -16.81 11.71 -9.61
N LEU A 38 -15.65 12.34 -9.43
CA LEU A 38 -14.37 11.81 -9.90
C LEU A 38 -13.22 12.34 -9.05
N ASN A 39 -12.33 11.47 -8.59
CA ASN A 39 -11.04 11.90 -8.04
C ASN A 39 -10.05 12.20 -9.18
N LEU A 40 -10.15 13.41 -9.75
CA LEU A 40 -9.34 13.80 -10.91
C LEU A 40 -7.83 13.81 -10.59
N PRO A 41 -7.33 14.37 -9.46
CA PRO A 41 -5.89 14.36 -9.20
C PRO A 41 -5.32 12.96 -9.02
N ALA A 42 -6.07 12.03 -8.40
CA ALA A 42 -5.64 10.64 -8.25
C ALA A 42 -5.53 9.91 -9.60
N CYS A 43 -6.46 10.17 -10.52
CA CYS A 43 -6.42 9.65 -11.88
C CYS A 43 -5.21 10.19 -12.65
N LEU A 44 -5.00 11.51 -12.62
CA LEU A 44 -3.90 12.17 -13.33
C LEU A 44 -2.53 11.73 -12.85
N ILE A 45 -2.30 11.65 -11.53
CA ILE A 45 -1.00 11.19 -11.01
C ILE A 45 -0.74 9.73 -11.37
N MET A 46 -1.77 8.88 -11.38
CA MET A 46 -1.63 7.48 -11.77
C MET A 46 -1.24 7.35 -13.26
N LEU A 47 -1.88 8.12 -14.14
CA LEU A 47 -1.52 8.17 -15.57
C LEU A 47 -0.13 8.76 -15.79
N ALA A 48 0.23 9.82 -15.05
CA ALA A 48 1.56 10.42 -15.12
C ALA A 48 2.66 9.42 -14.72
N ILE A 49 2.46 8.67 -13.63
CA ILE A 49 3.42 7.63 -13.22
C ILE A 49 3.43 6.46 -14.20
N THR A 50 2.28 6.07 -14.74
CA THR A 50 2.20 5.06 -15.81
C THR A 50 3.04 5.49 -17.01
N TRP A 51 2.93 6.75 -17.42
CA TRP A 51 3.73 7.34 -18.48
C TRP A 51 5.22 7.27 -18.14
N VAL A 52 5.64 7.75 -16.96
CA VAL A 52 7.05 7.70 -16.51
C VAL A 52 7.62 6.26 -16.52
N VAL A 53 6.88 5.29 -15.98
CA VAL A 53 7.30 3.89 -15.93
C VAL A 53 7.39 3.29 -17.34
N SER A 54 6.52 3.71 -18.26
CA SER A 54 6.53 3.23 -19.64
C SER A 54 7.80 3.60 -20.42
N TYR A 55 8.46 4.71 -20.07
CA TYR A 55 9.75 5.13 -20.64
C TYR A 55 10.98 4.42 -20.05
N GLY A 56 10.80 3.54 -19.06
CA GLY A 56 11.88 2.69 -18.54
C GLY A 56 12.82 3.39 -17.56
N VAL A 57 12.29 4.33 -16.76
CA VAL A 57 13.08 4.97 -15.70
C VAL A 57 13.55 3.90 -14.70
N ARG A 58 14.86 3.68 -14.66
CA ARG A 58 15.51 2.87 -13.64
C ARG A 58 15.69 3.72 -12.38
N GLU A 59 15.16 3.26 -11.27
CA GLU A 59 15.41 3.90 -9.98
C GLU A 59 16.91 3.82 -9.62
N SER A 60 17.46 4.95 -9.19
CA SER A 60 18.80 4.99 -8.61
C SER A 60 18.70 4.78 -7.10
N ALA A 61 19.48 3.85 -6.55
CA ALA A 61 19.54 3.63 -5.10
C ALA A 61 19.82 4.91 -4.31
N ARG A 62 20.60 5.85 -4.88
CA ARG A 62 20.85 7.16 -4.26
C ARG A 62 19.59 8.04 -4.18
N VAL A 63 18.79 8.04 -5.24
CA VAL A 63 17.53 8.80 -5.28
C VAL A 63 16.54 8.19 -4.30
N ASN A 64 16.44 6.86 -4.25
CA ASN A 64 15.57 6.18 -3.28
C ASN A 64 15.97 6.50 -1.83
N ASN A 65 17.27 6.44 -1.50
CA ASN A 65 17.75 6.78 -0.16
C ASN A 65 17.45 8.24 0.23
N LEU A 66 17.62 9.18 -0.70
CA LEU A 66 17.25 10.58 -0.48
C LEU A 66 15.75 10.73 -0.22
N MET A 67 14.91 10.06 -1.01
CA MET A 67 13.46 10.09 -0.85
C MET A 67 13.01 9.49 0.48
N VAL A 68 13.64 8.40 0.93
CA VAL A 68 13.40 7.82 2.26
C VAL A 68 13.80 8.79 3.38
N ALA A 69 14.96 9.44 3.25
CA ALA A 69 15.40 10.45 4.22
C ALA A 69 14.43 11.63 4.31
N VAL A 70 13.90 12.12 3.18
CA VAL A 70 12.87 13.16 3.14
C VAL A 70 11.59 12.69 3.84
N LYS A 71 11.10 11.48 3.55
CA LYS A 71 9.91 10.91 4.21
C LYS A 71 10.07 10.85 5.73
N ILE A 72 11.19 10.31 6.20
CA ILE A 72 11.47 10.20 7.63
C ILE A 72 11.59 11.59 8.25
N GLY A 73 12.31 12.51 7.60
CA GLY A 73 12.46 13.89 8.05
C GLY A 73 11.12 14.62 8.22
N VAL A 74 10.20 14.43 7.28
CA VAL A 74 8.85 15.02 7.34
C VAL A 74 8.02 14.43 8.48
N VAL A 75 8.10 13.12 8.71
CA VAL A 75 7.43 12.47 9.84
C VAL A 75 8.01 12.97 11.18
N LEU A 76 9.33 13.07 11.28
CA LEU A 76 10.00 13.59 12.48
C LEU A 76 9.68 15.07 12.71
N LEU A 77 9.58 15.87 11.65
CA LEU A 77 9.15 17.27 11.74
C LEU A 77 7.72 17.37 12.31
N PHE A 78 6.79 16.55 11.80
CA PHE A 78 5.44 16.48 12.35
C PHE A 78 5.45 16.12 13.84
N ILE A 79 6.24 15.11 14.23
CA ILE A 79 6.35 14.70 15.64
C ILE A 79 6.90 15.84 16.50
N ALA A 80 7.99 16.48 16.06
CA ALA A 80 8.67 17.53 16.81
C ALA A 80 7.82 18.79 17.01
N VAL A 81 6.99 19.16 16.03
CA VAL A 81 6.09 20.33 16.12
C VAL A 81 4.76 19.96 16.79
N GLY A 82 4.21 18.79 16.44
CA GLY A 82 2.90 18.35 16.90
C GLY A 82 2.85 18.05 18.40
N VAL A 83 3.93 17.51 18.99
CA VAL A 83 3.97 17.11 20.40
C VAL A 83 3.61 18.25 21.36
N TRP A 84 3.97 19.50 21.04
CA TRP A 84 3.71 20.68 21.86
C TRP A 84 2.24 21.12 21.88
N HIS A 85 1.44 20.60 20.94
CA HIS A 85 0.03 20.97 20.76
C HIS A 85 -0.91 19.85 21.21
N VAL A 86 -0.37 18.78 21.81
CA VAL A 86 -1.17 17.66 22.32
C VAL A 86 -1.93 18.09 23.57
N GLN A 87 -3.26 17.91 23.53
CA GLN A 87 -4.15 18.12 24.66
C GLN A 87 -4.68 16.75 25.12
N PRO A 88 -4.23 16.22 26.28
CA PRO A 88 -4.66 14.90 26.76
C PRO A 88 -6.17 14.73 26.92
N ALA A 89 -6.91 15.85 27.04
CA ALA A 89 -8.38 15.84 27.06
C ALA A 89 -8.99 15.23 25.79
N ASN A 90 -8.32 15.34 24.63
CA ASN A 90 -8.80 14.77 23.37
C ASN A 90 -8.74 13.24 23.33
N TRP A 91 -7.99 12.60 24.23
CA TRP A 91 -7.98 11.14 24.38
C TRP A 91 -9.14 10.61 25.22
N GLN A 92 -10.05 11.46 25.68
CA GLN A 92 -11.25 11.04 26.42
C GLN A 92 -12.50 11.28 25.57
N PRO A 93 -13.35 10.25 25.35
CA PRO A 93 -13.13 8.84 25.71
C PRO A 93 -12.09 8.15 24.80
N PHE A 94 -11.24 7.27 25.38
CA PHE A 94 -10.16 6.60 24.63
C PHE A 94 -10.68 5.59 23.60
N ALA A 95 -11.73 4.85 23.96
CA ALA A 95 -12.35 3.83 23.11
C ALA A 95 -13.84 4.13 22.92
N PRO A 96 -14.22 5.19 22.16
CA PRO A 96 -15.62 5.59 21.97
C PRO A 96 -16.47 4.49 21.34
N PHE A 97 -15.85 3.62 20.54
CA PHE A 97 -16.50 2.50 19.84
C PHE A 97 -16.17 1.13 20.48
N GLY A 98 -15.63 1.12 21.71
CA GLY A 98 -15.18 -0.08 22.40
C GLY A 98 -14.09 -0.87 21.66
N PHE A 99 -13.84 -2.10 22.11
CA PHE A 99 -12.84 -2.98 21.51
C PHE A 99 -13.18 -3.41 20.09
N SER A 100 -14.46 -3.52 19.74
CA SER A 100 -14.89 -3.83 18.37
C SER A 100 -14.41 -2.77 17.38
N GLY A 101 -14.53 -1.48 17.72
CA GLY A 101 -13.99 -0.39 16.90
C GLY A 101 -12.47 -0.45 16.76
N ILE A 102 -11.74 -0.83 17.81
CA ILE A 102 -10.28 -1.00 17.77
C ILE A 102 -9.89 -2.11 16.80
N PHE A 103 -10.56 -3.27 16.84
CA PHE A 103 -10.24 -4.39 15.95
C PHE A 103 -10.61 -4.11 14.49
N ASN A 104 -11.75 -3.46 14.23
CA ASN A 104 -12.12 -3.01 12.89
C ASN A 104 -11.10 -1.99 12.35
N ALA A 105 -10.68 -1.03 13.18
CA ALA A 105 -9.64 -0.07 12.82
C ALA A 105 -8.30 -0.77 12.56
N ALA A 106 -7.90 -1.75 13.38
CA ALA A 106 -6.68 -2.53 13.19
C ALA A 106 -6.67 -3.25 11.83
N ALA A 107 -7.81 -3.83 11.43
CA ALA A 107 -7.96 -4.47 10.13
C ALA A 107 -7.85 -3.48 8.97
N LEU A 108 -8.29 -2.22 9.14
CA LEU A 108 -8.19 -1.17 8.13
C LEU A 108 -6.77 -0.56 8.06
N VAL A 109 -6.16 -0.24 9.21
CA VAL A 109 -4.82 0.36 9.28
C VAL A 109 -3.69 -0.62 8.95
N PHE A 110 -3.98 -1.93 8.89
CA PHE A 110 -3.05 -2.94 8.39
C PHE A 110 -2.43 -2.55 7.04
N PHE A 111 -3.20 -1.85 6.20
CA PHE A 111 -2.74 -1.29 4.93
C PHE A 111 -1.42 -0.51 5.04
N ALA A 112 -1.23 0.25 6.13
CA ALA A 112 -0.04 1.05 6.35
C ALA A 112 1.25 0.20 6.53
N PHE A 113 1.12 -1.06 6.93
CA PHE A 113 2.25 -1.97 7.13
C PHE A 113 2.67 -2.70 5.85
N ILE A 114 1.92 -2.58 4.76
CA ILE A 114 2.22 -3.27 3.51
C ILE A 114 3.43 -2.61 2.83
N GLY A 115 4.38 -3.43 2.36
CA GLY A 115 5.56 -2.97 1.62
C GLY A 115 6.89 -3.50 2.15
N PHE A 116 6.95 -4.13 3.34
CA PHE A 116 8.18 -4.75 3.84
C PHE A 116 8.63 -5.93 2.97
N ASP A 117 7.70 -6.57 2.26
CA ASP A 117 7.93 -7.65 1.31
C ASP A 117 8.68 -7.18 0.06
N ALA A 118 8.62 -5.88 -0.27
CA ALA A 118 9.40 -5.31 -1.37
C ALA A 118 10.92 -5.45 -1.15
N VAL A 119 11.39 -5.52 0.09
CA VAL A 119 12.81 -5.76 0.42
C VAL A 119 13.30 -7.10 -0.16
N THR A 120 12.41 -8.09 -0.28
CA THR A 120 12.74 -9.41 -0.85
C THR A 120 13.05 -9.35 -2.34
N SER A 121 12.58 -8.33 -3.05
CA SER A 121 12.86 -8.15 -4.49
C SER A 121 14.32 -7.77 -4.76
N ALA A 122 15.00 -7.16 -3.78
CA ALA A 122 16.42 -6.82 -3.85
C ALA A 122 17.33 -7.98 -3.38
N ALA A 123 16.78 -9.17 -3.11
CA ALA A 123 17.55 -10.30 -2.58
C ALA A 123 18.74 -10.70 -3.48
N GLU A 124 18.62 -10.53 -4.79
CA GLU A 124 19.67 -10.84 -5.78
C GLU A 124 20.80 -9.80 -5.81
N GLU A 125 20.56 -8.57 -5.31
CA GLU A 125 21.52 -7.47 -5.31
C GLU A 125 22.27 -7.32 -3.96
N VAL A 126 21.89 -8.11 -2.96
CA VAL A 126 22.40 -8.03 -1.59
C VAL A 126 23.63 -8.92 -1.42
N ARG A 127 24.72 -8.37 -0.86
CA ARG A 127 25.98 -9.11 -0.62
C ARG A 127 25.82 -10.29 0.33
N ASN A 128 25.08 -10.12 1.43
CA ASN A 128 24.80 -11.20 2.38
C ASN A 128 23.29 -11.31 2.66
N PRO A 129 22.53 -11.96 1.76
CA PRO A 129 21.07 -12.06 1.89
C PRO A 129 20.62 -12.75 3.18
N ARG A 130 21.47 -13.60 3.77
CA ARG A 130 21.15 -14.33 5.01
C ARG A 130 20.98 -13.42 6.22
N ARG A 131 21.75 -12.33 6.28
CA ARG A 131 21.76 -11.38 7.39
C ARG A 131 21.03 -10.10 7.05
N ASP A 132 21.25 -9.57 5.85
CA ASP A 132 20.81 -8.22 5.50
C ASP A 132 19.29 -8.18 5.22
N LEU A 133 18.72 -9.23 4.61
CA LEU A 133 17.27 -9.29 4.35
C LEU A 133 16.44 -9.34 5.64
N PRO A 134 16.72 -10.23 6.62
CA PRO A 134 15.97 -10.23 7.88
C PRO A 134 16.08 -8.91 8.64
N ILE A 135 17.27 -8.30 8.67
CA ILE A 135 17.47 -6.99 9.32
C ILE A 135 16.69 -5.90 8.60
N GLY A 136 16.70 -5.89 7.27
CA GLY A 136 15.93 -4.93 6.47
C GLY A 136 14.42 -5.06 6.70
N ILE A 137 13.88 -6.28 6.67
CA ILE A 137 12.45 -6.53 6.84
C ILE A 137 11.99 -6.21 8.27
N ILE A 138 12.64 -6.80 9.29
CA ILE A 138 12.22 -6.64 10.69
C ILE A 138 12.54 -5.22 11.19
N GLY A 139 13.70 -4.68 10.84
CA GLY A 139 14.13 -3.35 11.24
C GLY A 139 13.24 -2.25 10.66
N SER A 140 12.91 -2.32 9.36
CA SER A 140 11.98 -1.36 8.76
C SER A 140 10.58 -1.45 9.37
N LEU A 141 10.07 -2.67 9.59
CA LEU A 141 8.76 -2.87 10.21
C LEU A 141 8.72 -2.30 11.64
N ALA A 142 9.74 -2.57 12.46
CA ALA A 142 9.82 -2.07 13.83
C ALA A 142 9.87 -0.53 13.89
N VAL A 143 10.72 0.09 13.07
CA VAL A 143 10.83 1.56 12.99
C VAL A 143 9.50 2.18 12.56
N CYS A 144 8.87 1.66 11.50
CA CYS A 144 7.57 2.14 11.04
C CYS A 144 6.48 1.96 12.10
N THR A 145 6.48 0.84 12.82
CA THR A 145 5.51 0.58 13.90
C THR A 145 5.58 1.66 14.98
N VAL A 146 6.80 1.97 15.46
CA VAL A 146 7.00 3.00 16.49
C VAL A 146 6.53 4.37 15.98
N LEU A 147 6.93 4.75 14.76
CA LEU A 147 6.52 6.02 14.16
C LEU A 147 5.00 6.12 13.99
N TYR A 148 4.34 5.05 13.55
CA TYR A 148 2.88 5.04 13.39
C TYR A 148 2.13 5.21 14.70
N VAL A 149 2.57 4.54 15.77
CA VAL A 149 1.97 4.70 17.11
C VAL A 149 2.15 6.13 17.61
N VAL A 150 3.36 6.69 17.49
CA VAL A 150 3.65 8.07 17.94
C VAL A 150 2.84 9.08 17.15
N VAL A 151 2.81 8.97 15.82
CA VAL A 151 2.06 9.87 14.95
C VAL A 151 0.56 9.80 15.26
N ALA A 152 -0.02 8.60 15.40
CA ALA A 152 -1.43 8.45 15.74
C ALA A 152 -1.77 9.05 17.11
N ALA A 153 -0.91 8.86 18.11
CA ALA A 153 -1.08 9.43 19.45
C ALA A 153 -1.05 10.97 19.42
N ILE A 154 -0.12 11.56 18.67
CA ILE A 154 -0.01 13.02 18.51
C ILE A 154 -1.22 13.57 17.74
N MET A 155 -1.60 12.96 16.61
CA MET A 155 -2.75 13.41 15.80
C MET A 155 -4.05 13.43 16.61
N THR A 156 -4.34 12.33 17.31
CA THR A 156 -5.55 12.22 18.17
C THR A 156 -5.46 13.08 19.43
N GLY A 157 -4.25 13.42 19.86
CA GLY A 157 -4.02 14.36 20.96
C GLY A 157 -4.25 15.82 20.56
N ILE A 158 -4.00 16.19 19.30
CA ILE A 158 -4.21 17.56 18.80
C ILE A 158 -5.67 17.78 18.38
N VAL A 159 -6.25 16.83 17.66
CA VAL A 159 -7.57 16.97 17.04
C VAL A 159 -8.56 15.94 17.60
N PRO A 160 -9.76 16.37 18.06
CA PRO A 160 -10.83 15.44 18.43
C PRO A 160 -11.16 14.47 17.30
N PHE A 161 -11.24 13.17 17.61
CA PHE A 161 -11.31 12.10 16.61
C PHE A 161 -12.43 12.29 15.55
N ALA A 162 -13.56 12.88 15.93
CA ALA A 162 -14.71 13.10 15.06
C ALA A 162 -14.40 14.03 13.86
N LYS A 163 -13.41 14.92 13.99
CA LYS A 163 -13.03 15.87 12.92
C LYS A 163 -12.19 15.25 11.81
N PHE A 164 -11.70 14.01 11.98
CA PHE A 164 -11.01 13.29 10.92
C PHE A 164 -11.97 12.64 9.91
N ALA A 165 -13.28 12.65 10.17
CA ALA A 165 -14.27 12.06 9.27
C ALA A 165 -14.24 12.76 7.89
N GLY A 166 -14.03 11.97 6.83
CA GLY A 166 -13.99 12.47 5.45
C GLY A 166 -12.73 13.25 5.07
N VAL A 167 -11.67 13.19 5.89
CA VAL A 167 -10.41 13.90 5.62
C VAL A 167 -9.34 12.95 5.08
N ASP A 168 -8.85 13.24 3.87
CA ASP A 168 -7.82 12.43 3.18
C ASP A 168 -6.37 12.88 3.49
N HIS A 169 -6.18 13.97 4.24
CA HIS A 169 -4.88 14.55 4.63
C HIS A 169 -4.77 14.77 6.16
N PRO A 170 -4.94 13.71 6.98
CA PRO A 170 -5.17 13.87 8.41
C PRO A 170 -3.96 14.40 9.18
N VAL A 171 -2.73 14.16 8.72
CA VAL A 171 -1.50 14.69 9.36
C VAL A 171 -1.46 16.22 9.23
N SER A 172 -1.78 16.73 8.05
CA SER A 172 -1.80 18.16 7.76
C SER A 172 -2.98 18.85 8.44
N LEU A 173 -4.13 18.19 8.55
CA LEU A 173 -5.26 18.66 9.35
C LEU A 173 -4.82 18.91 10.81
N ALA A 174 -4.06 17.99 11.40
CA ALA A 174 -3.61 18.15 12.78
C ALA A 174 -2.72 19.40 12.96
N LEU A 175 -1.80 19.65 12.02
CA LEU A 175 -0.97 20.84 12.05
C LEU A 175 -1.76 22.13 11.79
N GLN A 176 -2.71 22.12 10.86
CA GLN A 176 -3.60 23.26 10.60
C GLN A 176 -4.46 23.58 11.82
N PHE A 177 -4.98 22.56 12.51
CA PHE A 177 -5.75 22.71 13.74
C PHE A 177 -4.90 23.29 14.88
N ALA A 178 -3.61 22.96 14.92
CA ALA A 178 -2.62 23.54 15.83
C ALA A 178 -2.18 24.97 15.43
N GLY A 179 -2.69 25.53 14.33
CA GLY A 179 -2.28 26.86 13.81
C GLY A 179 -0.95 26.86 13.05
N GLN A 180 -0.35 25.69 12.81
CA GLN A 180 0.95 25.51 12.17
C GLN A 180 0.82 25.32 10.65
N ASN A 181 0.15 26.26 9.96
CA ASN A 181 -0.18 26.15 8.53
C ASN A 181 1.07 26.03 7.63
N TRP A 182 2.17 26.72 7.98
CA TRP A 182 3.40 26.65 7.19
C TRP A 182 4.03 25.25 7.27
N VAL A 183 4.09 24.68 8.48
CA VAL A 183 4.58 23.31 8.69
C VAL A 183 3.67 22.30 8.00
N ALA A 184 2.35 22.51 8.03
CA ALA A 184 1.39 21.67 7.31
C ALA A 184 1.70 21.61 5.81
N GLY A 185 2.03 22.75 5.18
CA GLY A 185 2.43 22.80 3.77
C GLY A 185 3.72 22.03 3.46
N PHE A 186 4.73 22.08 4.34
CA PHE A 186 5.95 21.26 4.19
C PHE A 186 5.66 19.77 4.33
N VAL A 187 4.77 19.41 5.27
CA VAL A 187 4.35 18.02 5.47
C VAL A 187 3.54 17.52 4.27
N ASP A 188 2.65 18.34 3.72
CA ASP A 188 1.91 18.04 2.49
C ASP A 188 2.88 17.77 1.32
N LEU A 189 3.85 18.65 1.11
CA LEU A 189 4.86 18.49 0.06
C LEU A 189 5.67 17.20 0.24
N GLY A 190 6.09 16.92 1.48
CA GLY A 190 6.79 15.70 1.85
C GLY A 190 5.96 14.44 1.61
N ALA A 191 4.67 14.47 1.96
CA ALA A 191 3.74 13.38 1.75
C ALA A 191 3.48 13.14 0.25
N ILE A 192 3.32 14.20 -0.55
CA ILE A 192 3.17 14.12 -2.01
C ILE A 192 4.39 13.43 -2.63
N LEU A 193 5.61 13.92 -2.35
CA LEU A 193 6.85 13.31 -2.85
C LEU A 193 6.96 11.86 -2.37
N GLY A 194 6.66 11.63 -1.09
CA GLY A 194 6.72 10.31 -0.48
C GLY A 194 5.77 9.31 -1.14
N MET A 195 4.50 9.66 -1.32
CA MET A 195 3.51 8.81 -1.96
C MET A 195 3.80 8.59 -3.45
N THR A 196 4.34 9.60 -4.14
CA THR A 196 4.73 9.49 -5.56
C THR A 196 5.72 8.34 -5.77
N THR A 197 6.75 8.26 -4.91
CA THR A 197 7.72 7.15 -4.99
C THR A 197 7.09 5.78 -4.72
N VAL A 198 6.13 5.68 -3.79
CA VAL A 198 5.43 4.42 -3.54
C VAL A 198 4.57 4.02 -4.74
N ILE A 199 3.88 4.96 -5.39
CA ILE A 199 3.11 4.70 -6.61
C ILE A 199 4.05 4.17 -7.71
N LEU A 200 5.22 4.79 -7.88
CA LEU A 200 6.21 4.37 -8.87
C LEU A 200 6.74 2.96 -8.60
N VAL A 201 7.19 2.67 -7.38
CA VAL A 201 7.72 1.35 -6.99
C VAL A 201 6.65 0.25 -7.13
N MET A 202 5.42 0.51 -6.70
CA MET A 202 4.33 -0.48 -6.77
C MET A 202 3.89 -0.74 -8.23
N THR A 203 3.79 0.30 -9.06
CA THR A 203 3.45 0.15 -10.49
C THR A 203 4.54 -0.64 -11.22
N TYR A 204 5.81 -0.37 -10.90
CA TYR A 204 6.94 -1.10 -11.45
C TYR A 204 6.97 -2.58 -11.00
N GLY A 205 6.73 -2.85 -9.71
CA GLY A 205 6.65 -4.21 -9.20
C GLY A 205 5.53 -5.02 -9.86
N GLN A 206 4.35 -4.42 -10.02
CA GLN A 206 3.21 -5.09 -10.63
C GLN A 206 3.43 -5.42 -12.11
N THR A 207 3.98 -4.48 -12.89
CA THR A 207 4.27 -4.74 -14.32
C THR A 207 5.24 -5.90 -14.50
N ARG A 208 6.22 -6.08 -13.60
CA ARG A 208 7.11 -7.25 -13.59
C ARG A 208 6.38 -8.57 -13.29
N VAL A 209 5.46 -8.57 -12.32
CA VAL A 209 4.66 -9.78 -12.01
C VAL A 209 3.80 -10.18 -13.20
N ILE A 210 3.11 -9.22 -13.82
CA ILE A 210 2.28 -9.48 -15.00
C ILE A 210 3.13 -9.98 -16.18
N PHE A 211 4.30 -9.38 -16.38
CA PHE A 211 5.25 -9.82 -17.40
C PHE A 211 5.70 -11.27 -17.17
N ALA A 212 6.07 -11.63 -15.94
CA ALA A 212 6.47 -12.99 -15.60
C ALA A 212 5.31 -13.99 -15.78
N MET A 213 4.11 -13.67 -15.28
CA MET A 213 2.92 -14.51 -15.46
C MET A 213 2.55 -14.71 -16.94
N SER A 214 2.67 -13.65 -17.75
CA SER A 214 2.45 -13.71 -19.20
C SER A 214 3.50 -14.59 -19.89
N ARG A 215 4.78 -14.43 -19.54
CA ARG A 215 5.88 -15.24 -20.06
C ARG A 215 5.71 -16.73 -19.72
N ASP A 216 5.17 -17.03 -18.55
CA ASP A 216 4.92 -18.41 -18.11
C ASP A 216 3.63 -19.01 -18.73
N GLY A 217 2.94 -18.24 -19.60
CA GLY A 217 1.73 -18.66 -20.33
C GLY A 217 0.43 -18.59 -19.52
N LEU A 218 0.47 -17.99 -18.32
CA LEU A 218 -0.70 -17.85 -17.44
C LEU A 218 -1.60 -16.68 -17.86
N LEU A 219 -1.07 -15.71 -18.60
CA LEU A 219 -1.78 -14.55 -19.15
C LEU A 219 -1.53 -14.41 -20.67
N PRO A 220 -2.30 -13.57 -21.40
CA PRO A 220 -2.09 -13.35 -22.83
C PRO A 220 -0.70 -12.80 -23.17
N GLU A 221 -0.01 -13.42 -24.14
CA GLU A 221 1.39 -13.12 -24.54
C GLU A 221 1.65 -11.64 -24.87
N ARG A 222 0.63 -10.90 -25.31
CA ARG A 222 0.74 -9.45 -25.57
C ARG A 222 1.18 -8.66 -24.33
N LEU A 223 0.89 -9.15 -23.12
CA LEU A 223 1.31 -8.52 -21.87
C LEU A 223 2.80 -8.72 -21.56
N SER A 224 3.47 -9.67 -22.22
CA SER A 224 4.92 -9.84 -22.20
C SER A 224 5.63 -9.23 -23.41
N SER A 225 4.92 -8.50 -24.27
CA SER A 225 5.56 -7.81 -25.40
C SER A 225 6.40 -6.63 -24.91
N VAL A 226 7.62 -6.52 -25.44
CA VAL A 226 8.60 -5.49 -25.06
C VAL A 226 8.72 -4.46 -26.18
N HIS A 227 8.69 -3.17 -25.82
CA HIS A 227 8.84 -2.08 -26.79
C HIS A 227 10.26 -2.06 -27.39
N PRO A 228 10.43 -1.96 -28.72
CA PRO A 228 11.73 -2.10 -29.39
C PRO A 228 12.76 -1.04 -29.00
N VAL A 229 12.32 0.16 -28.64
CA VAL A 229 13.23 1.29 -28.29
C VAL A 229 13.47 1.40 -26.78
N HIS A 230 12.44 1.15 -25.96
CA HIS A 230 12.49 1.42 -24.52
C HIS A 230 12.78 0.17 -23.70
N ALA A 231 12.75 -1.02 -24.32
CA ALA A 231 12.90 -2.31 -23.67
C ALA A 231 11.95 -2.50 -22.46
N THR A 232 10.78 -1.86 -22.49
CA THR A 232 9.76 -1.91 -21.44
C THR A 232 8.48 -2.64 -21.90
N PRO A 233 7.71 -3.26 -20.98
CA PRO A 233 6.43 -3.89 -21.31
C PRO A 233 5.31 -2.84 -21.50
N TYR A 234 5.47 -1.97 -22.51
CA TYR A 234 4.68 -0.76 -22.72
C TYR A 234 3.17 -1.02 -22.73
N PHE A 235 2.72 -2.05 -23.47
CA PHE A 235 1.30 -2.41 -23.56
C PHE A 235 0.71 -2.84 -22.21
N ALA A 236 1.45 -3.67 -21.45
CA ALA A 236 1.01 -4.10 -20.13
C ALA A 236 0.96 -2.93 -19.14
N THR A 237 1.98 -2.06 -19.15
CA THR A 237 2.04 -0.87 -18.29
C THR A 237 0.84 0.04 -18.52
N TRP A 238 0.50 0.35 -19.77
CA TRP A 238 -0.64 1.21 -20.08
C TRP A 238 -1.99 0.54 -19.79
N THR A 239 -2.14 -0.74 -20.11
CA THR A 239 -3.39 -1.48 -19.82
C THR A 239 -3.69 -1.45 -18.32
N VAL A 240 -2.69 -1.76 -17.51
CA VAL A 240 -2.80 -1.76 -16.05
C VAL A 240 -2.98 -0.34 -15.51
N GLY A 241 -2.18 0.61 -16.00
CA GLY A 241 -2.22 2.00 -15.55
C GLY A 241 -3.56 2.68 -15.81
N VAL A 242 -4.21 2.41 -16.94
CA VAL A 242 -5.55 2.92 -17.25
C VAL A 242 -6.60 2.31 -16.33
N VAL A 243 -6.57 1.00 -16.11
CA VAL A 243 -7.48 0.33 -15.16
C VAL A 243 -7.31 0.90 -13.75
N PHE A 244 -6.07 1.11 -13.32
CA PHE A 244 -5.75 1.63 -12.00
C PHE A 244 -6.10 3.11 -11.85
N ALA A 245 -5.93 3.91 -12.90
CA ALA A 245 -6.37 5.29 -12.94
C ALA A 245 -7.88 5.37 -12.79
N ALA A 246 -8.64 4.52 -13.49
CA ALA A 246 -10.09 4.44 -13.36
C ALA A 246 -10.51 4.04 -11.94
N ILE A 247 -9.90 3.00 -11.37
CA ILE A 247 -10.17 2.57 -9.99
C ILE A 247 -9.86 3.71 -8.99
N ALA A 248 -8.72 4.39 -9.15
CA ALA A 248 -8.35 5.52 -8.30
C ALA A 248 -9.30 6.72 -8.44
N ALA A 249 -9.94 6.88 -9.60
CA ALA A 249 -10.90 7.95 -9.86
C ALA A 249 -12.26 7.70 -9.20
N PHE A 250 -12.73 6.45 -9.19
CA PHE A 250 -14.11 6.11 -8.83
C PHE A 250 -14.28 5.34 -7.52
N VAL A 251 -13.21 4.78 -6.95
CA VAL A 251 -13.31 3.97 -5.74
C VAL A 251 -12.76 4.72 -4.52
N PRO A 252 -13.53 4.87 -3.44
CA PRO A 252 -13.08 5.49 -2.19
C PRO A 252 -11.86 4.80 -1.56
N LEU A 253 -11.03 5.58 -0.86
CA LEU A 253 -9.79 5.08 -0.24
C LEU A 253 -10.03 3.95 0.76
N ASN A 254 -11.08 4.05 1.57
CA ASN A 254 -11.43 3.03 2.57
C ASN A 254 -11.77 1.68 1.91
N VAL A 255 -12.54 1.69 0.82
CA VAL A 255 -12.89 0.48 0.07
C VAL A 255 -11.63 -0.13 -0.56
N LEU A 256 -10.76 0.70 -1.13
CA LEU A 256 -9.47 0.23 -1.67
C LEU A 256 -8.58 -0.37 -0.59
N ALA A 257 -8.49 0.26 0.58
CA ALA A 257 -7.69 -0.23 1.70
C ALA A 257 -8.21 -1.59 2.19
N GLU A 258 -9.53 -1.76 2.34
CA GLU A 258 -10.12 -3.04 2.73
C GLU A 258 -9.85 -4.17 1.71
N LEU A 259 -10.01 -3.88 0.41
CA LEU A 259 -9.74 -4.85 -0.67
C LEU A 259 -8.26 -5.27 -0.73
N ILE A 260 -7.35 -4.32 -0.51
CA ILE A 260 -5.92 -4.62 -0.44
C ILE A 260 -5.64 -5.47 0.81
N ASN A 261 -6.20 -5.11 1.96
CA ASN A 261 -5.96 -5.81 3.21
C ASN A 261 -6.42 -7.27 3.16
N ILE A 262 -7.62 -7.56 2.65
CA ILE A 262 -8.09 -8.96 2.56
C ILE A 262 -7.17 -9.80 1.66
N GLY A 263 -6.71 -9.25 0.53
CA GLY A 263 -5.81 -9.94 -0.39
C GLY A 263 -4.44 -10.20 0.23
N THR A 264 -3.84 -9.18 0.86
CA THR A 264 -2.52 -9.31 1.49
C THR A 264 -2.55 -10.21 2.73
N LEU A 265 -3.58 -10.12 3.57
CA LEU A 265 -3.76 -11.01 4.73
C LEU A 265 -3.93 -12.46 4.29
N ALA A 266 -4.69 -12.71 3.22
CA ALA A 266 -4.81 -14.06 2.64
C ALA A 266 -3.46 -14.58 2.13
N ALA A 267 -2.69 -13.74 1.43
CA ALA A 267 -1.35 -14.10 0.97
C ALA A 267 -0.39 -14.39 2.14
N PHE A 268 -0.40 -13.59 3.20
CA PHE A 268 0.43 -13.80 4.39
C PHE A 268 0.03 -15.05 5.18
N THR A 269 -1.27 -15.36 5.22
CA THR A 269 -1.78 -16.62 5.75
C THR A 269 -1.19 -17.80 4.96
N LEU A 270 -1.26 -17.75 3.63
CA LEU A 270 -0.74 -18.79 2.75
C LEU A 270 0.78 -18.95 2.86
N ILE A 271 1.54 -17.84 2.97
CA ILE A 271 2.99 -17.87 3.20
C ILE A 271 3.30 -18.52 4.56
N SER A 272 2.54 -18.19 5.60
CA SER A 272 2.73 -18.76 6.94
C SER A 272 2.45 -20.27 6.95
N VAL A 273 1.41 -20.71 6.24
CA VAL A 273 1.13 -22.14 6.00
C VAL A 273 2.27 -22.79 5.20
N ALA A 274 2.76 -22.14 4.15
CA ALA A 274 3.85 -22.66 3.32
C ALA A 274 5.13 -22.87 4.13
N VAL A 275 5.44 -22.01 5.11
CA VAL A 275 6.57 -22.23 6.04
C VAL A 275 6.39 -23.52 6.85
N LEU A 276 5.19 -23.81 7.35
CA LEU A 276 4.90 -25.04 8.10
C LEU A 276 4.99 -26.28 7.19
N VAL A 277 4.45 -26.20 5.97
CA VAL A 277 4.48 -27.30 4.99
C VAL A 277 5.91 -27.58 4.55
N LEU A 278 6.68 -26.55 4.17
CA LEU A 278 8.07 -26.67 3.70
C LEU A 278 9.00 -27.24 4.79
N ARG A 279 8.70 -26.99 6.07
CA ARG A 279 9.41 -27.62 7.19
C ARG A 279 9.24 -29.14 7.24
N LYS A 280 8.10 -29.66 6.79
CA LYS A 280 7.80 -31.10 6.77
C LYS A 280 8.19 -31.76 5.45
N THR A 281 7.95 -31.11 4.32
CA THR A 281 8.12 -31.72 2.98
C THR A 281 9.54 -31.64 2.44
N ARG A 282 10.30 -30.60 2.80
CA ARG A 282 11.70 -30.40 2.36
C ARG A 282 12.58 -29.88 3.51
N PRO A 283 12.81 -30.69 4.55
CA PRO A 283 13.60 -30.30 5.72
C PRO A 283 15.08 -29.99 5.42
N GLU A 284 15.66 -30.64 4.41
CA GLU A 284 17.08 -30.60 4.02
C GLU A 284 17.51 -29.31 3.29
N LEU A 285 16.55 -28.50 2.84
CA LEU A 285 16.88 -27.27 2.09
C LEU A 285 17.73 -26.31 2.93
N PRO A 286 18.84 -25.77 2.39
CA PRO A 286 19.65 -24.77 3.06
C PRO A 286 18.85 -23.46 3.19
N ARG A 287 18.52 -23.09 4.43
CA ARG A 287 17.73 -21.87 4.73
C ARG A 287 18.64 -20.74 5.18
N ALA A 288 18.63 -19.65 4.43
CA ALA A 288 19.34 -18.41 4.74
C ALA A 288 18.94 -17.83 6.10
N PHE A 289 17.64 -17.82 6.38
CA PHE A 289 17.03 -17.42 7.64
C PHE A 289 16.05 -18.50 8.10
N ARG A 290 16.01 -18.79 9.41
CA ARG A 290 15.05 -19.73 10.00
C ARG A 290 14.11 -18.97 10.91
N CYS A 291 12.81 -19.01 10.60
CA CYS A 291 11.79 -18.46 11.48
C CYS A 291 11.94 -19.04 12.91
N PRO A 292 12.07 -18.19 13.95
CA PRO A 292 12.15 -18.65 15.33
C PRO A 292 10.81 -19.22 15.78
N GLY A 293 10.82 -20.15 16.74
CA GLY A 293 9.60 -20.62 17.40
C GLY A 293 8.58 -21.34 16.51
N VAL A 294 8.99 -22.02 15.44
CA VAL A 294 8.08 -22.87 14.65
C VAL A 294 7.73 -24.15 15.45
N PRO A 295 6.44 -24.54 15.55
CA PRO A 295 5.29 -24.06 14.77
C PRO A 295 4.51 -22.88 15.34
N VAL A 296 4.82 -22.42 16.55
CA VAL A 296 4.06 -21.38 17.27
C VAL A 296 3.99 -20.06 16.50
N VAL A 297 5.11 -19.53 16.02
CA VAL A 297 5.14 -18.22 15.33
C VAL A 297 4.31 -18.22 14.03
N PRO A 298 4.44 -19.20 13.11
CA PRO A 298 3.56 -19.29 11.95
C PRO A 298 2.09 -19.48 12.31
N LEU A 299 1.77 -20.24 13.37
CA LEU A 299 0.38 -20.44 13.81
C LEU A 299 -0.22 -19.14 14.37
N LEU A 300 0.55 -18.36 15.14
CA LEU A 300 0.13 -17.04 15.60
C LEU A 300 -0.09 -16.09 14.41
N SER A 301 0.81 -16.09 13.43
CA SER A 301 0.66 -15.31 12.20
C SER A 301 -0.65 -15.63 11.47
N ILE A 302 -0.95 -16.92 11.28
CA ILE A 302 -2.22 -17.39 10.69
C ILE A 302 -3.41 -16.89 11.55
N GLY A 303 -3.35 -17.07 12.87
CA GLY A 303 -4.40 -16.64 13.78
C GLY A 303 -4.69 -15.14 13.71
N PHE A 304 -3.66 -14.30 13.76
CA PHE A 304 -3.81 -12.85 13.65
C PHE A 304 -4.29 -12.41 12.27
N CYS A 305 -3.81 -13.02 11.19
CA CYS A 305 -4.27 -12.68 9.84
C CYS A 305 -5.76 -13.02 9.66
N LEU A 306 -6.18 -14.23 10.06
CA LEU A 306 -7.58 -14.64 9.98
C LEU A 306 -8.48 -13.80 10.90
N PHE A 307 -7.98 -13.43 12.09
CA PHE A 307 -8.68 -12.54 13.00
C PHE A 307 -8.95 -11.16 12.38
N LEU A 308 -7.94 -10.55 11.75
CA LEU A 308 -8.12 -9.26 11.07
C LEU A 308 -9.02 -9.38 9.84
N MET A 309 -8.91 -10.47 9.07
CA MET A 309 -9.81 -10.73 7.94
C MET A 309 -11.28 -10.84 8.38
N ALA A 310 -11.54 -11.43 9.54
CA ALA A 310 -12.90 -11.56 10.09
C ALA A 310 -13.53 -10.21 10.49
N HIS A 311 -12.72 -9.17 10.69
CA HIS A 311 -13.19 -7.80 11.02
C HIS A 311 -13.34 -6.89 9.79
N LEU A 312 -13.12 -7.41 8.58
CA LEU A 312 -13.39 -6.69 7.33
C LEU A 312 -14.87 -6.80 6.92
N GLN A 313 -15.34 -5.89 6.07
CA GLN A 313 -16.74 -5.87 5.65
C GLN A 313 -17.14 -7.12 4.85
N ALA A 314 -18.40 -7.52 4.95
CA ALA A 314 -18.95 -8.64 4.18
C ALA A 314 -18.86 -8.40 2.66
N LEU A 315 -18.99 -7.14 2.22
CA LEU A 315 -18.81 -6.76 0.82
C LEU A 315 -17.38 -7.04 0.34
N THR A 316 -16.39 -6.77 1.18
CA THR A 316 -14.96 -7.04 0.92
C THR A 316 -14.71 -8.54 0.76
N TRP A 317 -15.35 -9.37 1.59
CA TRP A 317 -15.32 -10.84 1.44
C TRP A 317 -15.97 -11.30 0.13
N ALA A 318 -17.14 -10.77 -0.22
CA ALA A 318 -17.81 -11.11 -1.47
C ALA A 318 -16.94 -10.74 -2.69
N ALA A 319 -16.37 -9.54 -2.71
CA ALA A 319 -15.47 -9.09 -3.76
C ALA A 319 -14.21 -9.99 -3.87
N PHE A 320 -13.62 -10.36 -2.74
CA PHE A 320 -12.47 -11.27 -2.69
C PHE A 320 -12.80 -12.66 -3.25
N LEU A 321 -13.94 -13.24 -2.85
CA LEU A 321 -14.39 -14.55 -3.36
C LEU A 321 -14.69 -14.51 -4.86
N VAL A 322 -15.37 -13.46 -5.33
CA VAL A 322 -15.63 -13.27 -6.78
C VAL A 322 -14.31 -13.18 -7.54
N TRP A 323 -13.32 -12.44 -7.03
CA TRP A 323 -12.01 -12.34 -7.65
C TRP A 323 -11.26 -13.68 -7.71
N LEU A 324 -11.31 -14.48 -6.65
CA LEU A 324 -10.75 -15.83 -6.63
C LEU A 324 -11.43 -16.76 -7.65
N VAL A 325 -12.76 -16.72 -7.73
CA VAL A 325 -13.52 -17.50 -8.71
C VAL A 325 -13.15 -17.07 -10.14
N LEU A 326 -13.05 -15.77 -10.41
CA LEU A 326 -12.58 -15.27 -11.70
C LEU A 326 -11.16 -15.77 -12.03
N GLY A 327 -10.25 -15.74 -11.06
CA GLY A 327 -8.90 -16.28 -11.21
C GLY A 327 -8.90 -17.77 -11.53
N LEU A 328 -9.74 -18.57 -10.86
CA LEU A 328 -9.90 -19.99 -11.15
C LEU A 328 -10.51 -20.24 -12.54
N VAL A 329 -11.50 -19.46 -12.95
CA VAL A 329 -12.10 -19.53 -14.29
C VAL A 329 -11.04 -19.25 -15.35
N ILE A 330 -10.25 -18.18 -15.20
CA ILE A 330 -9.14 -17.85 -16.12
C ILE A 330 -8.11 -18.99 -16.12
N TYR A 331 -7.80 -19.55 -14.95
CA TYR A 331 -6.86 -20.65 -14.84
C TYR A 331 -7.31 -21.90 -15.61
N PHE A 332 -8.55 -22.35 -15.41
CA PHE A 332 -9.08 -23.55 -16.06
C PHE A 332 -9.43 -23.34 -17.54
N ALA A 333 -9.88 -22.15 -17.92
CA ALA A 333 -10.26 -21.84 -19.30
C ALA A 333 -9.06 -21.55 -20.20
N TYR A 334 -8.04 -20.84 -19.69
CA TYR A 334 -6.91 -20.35 -20.47
C TYR A 334 -5.58 -20.91 -19.97
N ALA A 335 -5.21 -20.61 -18.71
CA ALA A 335 -3.84 -20.83 -18.23
C ALA A 335 -3.43 -22.30 -18.26
N ARG A 336 -4.32 -23.24 -17.93
CA ARG A 336 -4.02 -24.69 -17.94
C ARG A 336 -3.62 -25.21 -19.32
N ARG A 337 -4.13 -24.63 -20.40
CA ARG A 337 -3.83 -25.04 -21.78
C ARG A 337 -2.56 -24.40 -22.32
N ASN A 338 -2.23 -23.19 -21.84
CA ASN A 338 -1.15 -22.36 -22.36
C ASN A 338 0.08 -22.30 -21.43
N ALA A 339 -0.01 -22.80 -20.20
CA ALA A 339 1.08 -22.79 -19.24
C ALA A 339 2.29 -23.58 -19.77
N VAL A 340 3.42 -22.90 -19.89
CA VAL A 340 4.67 -23.45 -20.43
C VAL A 340 5.48 -24.22 -19.36
N LEU A 341 4.96 -24.29 -18.12
CA LEU A 341 5.60 -24.90 -16.95
C LEU A 341 5.95 -26.40 -17.08
N HIS A 342 5.63 -27.06 -18.20
CA HIS A 342 5.94 -28.48 -18.45
C HIS A 342 6.83 -28.75 -19.68
N SER A 343 7.33 -27.74 -20.40
CA SER A 343 8.14 -27.98 -21.61
C SER A 343 9.65 -28.18 -21.37
N ALA A 344 10.11 -28.19 -20.11
CA ALA A 344 11.52 -28.43 -19.78
C ALA A 344 11.87 -29.91 -19.49
N ALA A 345 10.94 -30.84 -19.73
CA ALA A 345 11.17 -32.28 -19.54
C ALA A 345 10.47 -33.13 -20.61
N ARG A 346 10.84 -32.92 -21.88
CA ARG A 346 10.71 -33.94 -22.93
C ARG A 346 11.91 -33.88 -23.86
#